data_AF-A0A1F3X9L2-F1
#
_entry.id   AF-A0A1F3X9L2-F1
#
_cell.length_a   1.000
_cell.length_b   1.000
_cell.length_c   1.000
_cell.angle_alpha   90.00
_cell.angle_beta   90.00
_cell.angle_gamma   90.00
#
_symmetry.space_group_name_H-M   'P 1'
#
loop_
_entity.id
_entity.type
_entity.pdbx_description
1 polymer ?
#
loop_
_entity_poly.entity_id
_entity_poly.type
_entity_poly.pdbx_seq_one_letter_code
_entity_poly.pdbx_strand_id
1 'polypeptide(L)'
;MPLLALGFVALVLGMAGGLARLGLPMEPQAAAAYHGALMVGGFFGTVIALERAVALGALWAYAAPLAAGVGALFLLVGRQAAGAGLLLLASVLLAAATLAVLARQRALFTVTLSLGALAWAAGNVLWLLGAPIATAVPWWIGFFVLTIAAERLELNRLLPPKPRAKALFVAIAALLLLGIGASLAWPQAGVLVLAAALAAMAVWLAINDIARRTVKGRGLPRYVAVSLLSGYAWLLAGALAIAAAGGLAGAGPLYDAALHAILLGFVFSMVFGHAPIIFPAVLRISIPYTAWLYAPLALLHVTLALRWAGDFGASPALAQAGA
;
A
#
# COMPACT_ATOMS: atom_id res chain seq x y z
N MET A 1 -5.80 -18.69 9.60
CA MET A 1 -4.79 -19.46 8.83
C MET A 1 -5.13 -19.57 7.34
N PRO A 2 -6.30 -20.11 6.91
CA PRO A 2 -6.55 -20.34 5.48
C PRO A 2 -6.61 -19.05 4.63
N LEU A 3 -7.23 -18.00 5.16
CA LEU A 3 -7.34 -16.70 4.46
C LEU A 3 -5.98 -16.03 4.24
N LEU A 4 -5.08 -16.14 5.20
CA LEU A 4 -3.74 -15.58 5.07
C LEU A 4 -2.93 -16.32 4.00
N ALA A 5 -3.13 -17.63 3.85
CA ALA A 5 -2.50 -18.41 2.80
C ALA A 5 -2.90 -17.91 1.39
N LEU A 6 -4.18 -17.53 1.18
CA LEU A 6 -4.61 -16.92 -0.09
C LEU A 6 -3.85 -15.62 -0.38
N GLY A 7 -3.65 -14.77 0.64
CA GLY A 7 -2.84 -13.56 0.50
C GLY A 7 -1.39 -13.88 0.10
N PHE A 8 -0.76 -14.87 0.72
CA PHE A 8 0.60 -15.28 0.36
C PHE A 8 0.70 -15.92 -1.03
N VAL A 9 -0.31 -16.66 -1.48
CA VAL A 9 -0.39 -17.15 -2.87
C VAL A 9 -0.42 -15.97 -3.84
N ALA A 10 -1.23 -14.95 -3.56
CA ALA A 10 -1.28 -13.72 -4.36
C ALA A 10 0.05 -12.94 -4.33
N LEU A 11 0.76 -12.92 -3.20
CA LEU A 11 2.09 -12.32 -3.09
C LEU A 11 3.10 -13.03 -3.99
N VAL A 12 3.25 -14.35 -3.83
CA VAL A 12 4.26 -15.15 -4.55
C VAL A 12 4.00 -15.10 -6.05
N LEU A 13 2.75 -15.30 -6.47
CA LEU A 13 2.41 -15.28 -7.89
C LEU A 13 2.38 -13.84 -8.44
N GLY A 14 2.06 -12.84 -7.63
CA GLY A 14 2.22 -11.44 -7.96
C GLY A 14 3.70 -11.09 -8.23
N MET A 15 4.62 -11.54 -7.38
CA MET A 15 6.07 -11.40 -7.61
C MET A 15 6.52 -12.09 -8.90
N ALA A 16 6.04 -13.31 -9.16
CA ALA A 16 6.30 -14.01 -10.42
C ALA A 16 5.80 -13.20 -11.63
N GLY A 17 4.62 -12.57 -11.52
CA GLY A 17 4.11 -11.63 -12.51
C GLY A 17 4.99 -10.40 -12.71
N GLY A 18 5.58 -9.86 -11.64
CA GLY A 18 6.54 -8.76 -11.72
C GLY A 18 7.83 -9.13 -12.45
N LEU A 19 8.36 -10.32 -12.17
CA LEU A 19 9.51 -10.90 -12.86
C LEU A 19 9.20 -11.16 -14.35
N ALA A 20 8.00 -11.65 -14.66
CA ALA A 20 7.55 -11.81 -16.05
C ALA A 20 7.51 -10.48 -16.82
N ARG A 21 7.10 -9.39 -16.17
CA ARG A 21 7.12 -8.05 -16.79
C ARG A 21 8.53 -7.54 -17.09
N LEU A 22 9.56 -8.11 -16.46
CA LEU A 22 10.97 -7.84 -16.75
C LEU A 22 11.55 -8.78 -17.84
N GLY A 23 10.72 -9.61 -18.47
CA GLY A 23 11.10 -10.52 -19.54
C GLY A 23 11.56 -11.91 -19.07
N LEU A 24 11.40 -12.25 -17.78
CA LEU A 24 11.71 -13.58 -17.28
C LEU A 24 10.57 -14.57 -17.57
N PRO A 25 10.85 -15.83 -17.93
CA PRO A 25 9.81 -16.81 -18.30
C PRO A 25 9.11 -17.37 -17.05
N MET A 26 8.19 -16.60 -16.47
CA MET A 26 7.41 -17.00 -15.28
C MET A 26 5.96 -17.35 -15.64
N GLU A 27 5.42 -18.35 -14.95
CA GLU A 27 4.01 -18.76 -15.04
C GLU A 27 3.25 -18.48 -13.72
N PRO A 28 1.92 -18.30 -13.75
CA PRO A 28 1.08 -18.23 -14.94
C PRO A 28 1.23 -16.88 -15.67
N GLN A 29 1.16 -16.87 -17.00
CA GLN A 29 1.24 -15.63 -17.80
C GLN A 29 0.23 -14.54 -17.37
N ALA A 30 -0.96 -14.94 -16.89
CA ALA A 30 -1.97 -14.03 -16.37
C ALA A 30 -1.46 -13.18 -15.17
N ALA A 31 -0.49 -13.69 -14.41
CA ALA A 31 0.11 -12.95 -13.30
C ALA A 31 0.82 -11.67 -13.76
N ALA A 32 1.40 -11.65 -14.96
CA ALA A 32 2.06 -10.46 -15.52
C ALA A 32 1.05 -9.36 -15.88
N ALA A 33 -0.10 -9.76 -16.43
CA ALA A 33 -1.18 -8.85 -16.81
C ALA A 33 -1.85 -8.22 -15.59
N TYR A 34 -2.02 -9.01 -14.53
CA TYR A 34 -2.73 -8.59 -13.31
C TYR A 34 -1.81 -8.33 -12.12
N HIS A 35 -0.50 -8.22 -12.32
CA HIS A 35 0.49 -8.03 -11.25
C HIS A 35 0.06 -6.99 -10.21
N GLY A 36 -0.30 -5.78 -10.65
CA GLY A 36 -0.73 -4.71 -9.75
C GLY A 36 -1.98 -5.10 -8.94
N ALA A 37 -2.98 -5.71 -9.58
CA ALA A 37 -4.20 -6.14 -8.90
C ALA A 37 -3.96 -7.30 -7.92
N LEU A 38 -3.07 -8.23 -8.26
CA LEU A 38 -2.65 -9.32 -7.37
C LEU A 38 -1.93 -8.79 -6.13
N MET A 39 -1.02 -7.84 -6.30
CA MET A 39 -0.30 -7.24 -5.17
C MET A 39 -1.24 -6.39 -4.31
N VAL A 40 -1.95 -5.44 -4.92
CA VAL A 40 -2.79 -4.47 -4.20
C VAL A 40 -4.03 -5.14 -3.60
N GLY A 41 -4.85 -5.78 -4.43
CA GLY A 41 -6.11 -6.33 -3.96
C GLY A 41 -6.00 -7.76 -3.45
N GLY A 42 -5.19 -8.59 -4.10
CA GLY A 42 -5.02 -9.99 -3.73
C GLY A 42 -4.22 -10.18 -2.44
N PHE A 43 -2.99 -9.67 -2.36
CA PHE A 43 -2.14 -9.80 -1.19
C PHE A 43 -2.54 -8.79 -0.11
N PHE A 44 -2.31 -7.50 -0.37
CA PHE A 44 -2.53 -6.48 0.65
C PHE A 44 -3.99 -6.35 1.05
N GLY A 45 -4.91 -6.38 0.09
CA GLY A 45 -6.35 -6.36 0.36
C GLY A 45 -6.77 -7.51 1.28
N THR A 46 -6.24 -8.72 1.08
CA THR A 46 -6.48 -9.86 1.99
C THR A 46 -5.91 -9.62 3.37
N VAL A 47 -4.64 -9.20 3.49
CA VAL A 47 -3.98 -9.03 4.79
C VAL A 47 -4.62 -7.90 5.61
N ILE A 48 -4.82 -6.73 4.99
CA ILE A 48 -5.42 -5.56 5.64
C ILE A 48 -6.86 -5.88 6.05
N ALA A 49 -7.65 -6.50 5.17
CA ALA A 49 -9.03 -6.84 5.51
C ALA A 49 -9.11 -7.92 6.61
N LEU A 50 -8.18 -8.87 6.63
CA LEU A 50 -8.10 -9.88 7.70
C LEU A 50 -7.78 -9.24 9.04
N GLU A 51 -6.80 -8.35 9.09
CA GLU A 51 -6.46 -7.61 10.30
C GLU A 51 -7.66 -6.82 10.84
N ARG A 52 -8.38 -6.11 9.96
CA ARG A 52 -9.57 -5.35 10.35
C ARG A 52 -10.72 -6.24 10.78
N ALA A 53 -10.92 -7.40 10.15
CA ALA A 53 -11.92 -8.39 10.57
C ALA A 53 -11.63 -8.94 11.98
N VAL A 54 -10.35 -9.23 12.27
CA VAL A 54 -9.90 -9.65 13.61
C VAL A 54 -10.12 -8.53 14.63
N ALA A 55 -9.75 -7.29 14.31
CA ALA A 55 -9.93 -6.14 15.19
C ALA A 55 -11.40 -5.81 15.48
N LEU A 56 -12.28 -5.96 14.51
CA LEU A 56 -13.72 -5.73 14.67
C LEU A 56 -14.42 -6.87 15.43
N GLY A 57 -13.88 -8.08 15.38
CA GLY A 57 -14.46 -9.27 16.04
C GLY A 57 -15.79 -9.74 15.42
N ALA A 58 -16.10 -9.34 14.18
CA ALA A 58 -17.36 -9.65 13.53
C ALA A 58 -17.19 -10.66 12.38
N LEU A 59 -17.96 -11.75 12.38
CA LEU A 59 -17.83 -12.84 11.40
C LEU A 59 -18.04 -12.39 9.95
N TRP A 60 -18.97 -11.48 9.70
CA TRP A 60 -19.23 -10.97 8.35
C TRP A 60 -18.02 -10.23 7.76
N ALA A 61 -17.17 -9.62 8.60
CA ALA A 61 -16.01 -8.87 8.12
C ALA A 61 -14.94 -9.80 7.50
N TYR A 62 -14.93 -11.08 7.85
CA TYR A 62 -14.06 -12.09 7.24
C TYR A 62 -14.45 -12.42 5.79
N ALA A 63 -15.63 -12.02 5.32
CA ALA A 63 -15.97 -12.12 3.91
C ALA A 63 -15.09 -11.22 3.04
N ALA A 64 -14.57 -10.11 3.56
CA ALA A 64 -13.67 -9.21 2.84
C ALA A 64 -12.33 -9.87 2.45
N PRO A 65 -11.52 -10.40 3.39
CA PRO A 65 -10.27 -11.09 3.03
C PRO A 65 -10.51 -12.38 2.22
N LEU A 66 -11.65 -13.07 2.42
CA LEU A 66 -12.00 -14.22 1.59
C LEU A 66 -12.25 -13.80 0.13
N ALA A 67 -13.06 -12.76 -0.09
CA ALA A 67 -13.33 -12.25 -1.43
C ALA A 67 -12.05 -11.74 -2.11
N ALA A 68 -11.17 -11.05 -1.37
CA ALA A 68 -9.88 -10.59 -1.89
C ALA A 68 -9.00 -11.76 -2.36
N GLY A 69 -8.82 -12.77 -1.50
CA GLY A 69 -7.98 -13.94 -1.78
C GLY A 69 -8.53 -14.79 -2.92
N VAL A 70 -9.83 -15.08 -2.93
CA VAL A 70 -10.48 -15.84 -4.01
C VAL A 70 -10.47 -15.03 -5.32
N GLY A 71 -10.69 -13.72 -5.25
CA GLY A 71 -10.57 -12.82 -6.41
C GLY A 71 -9.20 -12.91 -7.07
N ALA A 72 -8.13 -12.96 -6.28
CA ALA A 72 -6.78 -13.17 -6.80
C ALA A 72 -6.62 -14.51 -7.54
N LEU A 73 -7.21 -15.60 -7.03
CA LEU A 73 -7.19 -16.89 -7.72
C LEU A 73 -7.89 -16.83 -9.08
N PHE A 74 -9.04 -16.15 -9.19
CA PHE A 74 -9.72 -15.94 -10.47
C PHE A 74 -8.85 -15.16 -11.46
N LEU A 75 -8.11 -14.15 -11.01
CA LEU A 75 -7.17 -13.41 -11.86
C LEU A 75 -6.04 -14.30 -12.38
N LEU A 76 -5.50 -15.18 -11.53
CA LEU A 76 -4.41 -16.10 -11.89
C LEU A 76 -4.81 -17.12 -12.97
N VAL A 77 -6.10 -17.47 -13.05
CA VAL A 77 -6.64 -18.34 -14.10
C VAL A 77 -7.28 -17.56 -15.26
N GLY A 78 -6.98 -16.27 -15.39
CA GLY A 78 -7.40 -15.43 -16.51
C GLY A 78 -8.87 -14.96 -16.49
N ARG A 79 -9.59 -15.15 -15.38
CA ARG A 79 -11.01 -14.78 -15.24
C ARG A 79 -11.17 -13.37 -14.68
N GLN A 80 -10.78 -12.38 -15.48
CA GLN A 80 -10.70 -10.96 -15.06
C GLN A 80 -11.99 -10.43 -14.42
N ALA A 81 -13.15 -10.60 -15.05
CA ALA A 81 -14.41 -10.03 -14.56
C ALA A 81 -14.80 -10.57 -13.17
N ALA A 82 -14.65 -11.89 -12.96
CA ALA A 82 -14.91 -12.51 -11.67
C ALA A 82 -13.90 -12.05 -10.60
N GLY A 83 -12.61 -11.99 -10.96
CA GLY A 83 -11.55 -11.50 -10.08
C GLY A 83 -11.78 -10.05 -9.66
N ALA A 84 -12.00 -9.14 -10.61
CA ALA A 84 -12.28 -7.73 -10.35
C ALA A 84 -13.57 -7.53 -9.53
N GLY A 85 -14.63 -8.30 -9.81
CA GLY A 85 -15.88 -8.26 -9.04
C GLY A 85 -15.68 -8.67 -7.59
N LEU A 86 -14.87 -9.70 -7.33
CA LEU A 86 -14.54 -10.14 -5.97
C LEU A 86 -13.61 -9.16 -5.23
N LEU A 87 -12.66 -8.53 -5.93
CA LEU A 87 -11.85 -7.46 -5.32
C LEU A 87 -12.71 -6.23 -4.99
N LEU A 88 -13.68 -5.89 -5.83
CA LEU A 88 -14.65 -4.84 -5.52
C LEU A 88 -15.46 -5.20 -4.27
N LEU A 89 -16.02 -6.42 -4.21
CA LEU A 89 -16.75 -6.90 -3.03
C LEU A 89 -15.89 -6.81 -1.76
N ALA A 90 -14.63 -7.26 -1.84
CA ALA A 90 -13.68 -7.17 -0.73
C ALA A 90 -13.50 -5.73 -0.24
N SER A 91 -13.28 -4.80 -1.17
CA SER A 91 -13.10 -3.39 -0.85
C SER A 91 -14.34 -2.71 -0.28
N VAL A 92 -15.53 -3.06 -0.76
CA VAL A 92 -16.81 -2.58 -0.21
C VAL A 92 -17.02 -3.11 1.21
N LEU A 93 -16.74 -4.39 1.46
CA LEU A 93 -16.84 -4.97 2.79
C LEU A 93 -15.82 -4.39 3.76
N LEU A 94 -14.59 -4.12 3.31
CA LEU A 94 -13.59 -3.41 4.11
C LEU A 94 -14.07 -1.98 4.44
N ALA A 95 -14.59 -1.25 3.46
CA ALA A 95 -15.14 0.08 3.66
C ALA A 95 -16.30 0.07 4.67
N ALA A 96 -17.22 -0.90 4.57
CA ALA A 96 -18.30 -1.09 5.53
C ALA A 96 -17.77 -1.36 6.94
N ALA A 97 -16.72 -2.20 7.08
CA ALA A 97 -16.11 -2.48 8.38
C ALA A 97 -15.47 -1.22 8.99
N THR A 98 -14.73 -0.44 8.20
CA THR A 98 -14.12 0.81 8.68
C THR A 98 -15.16 1.88 9.01
N LEU A 99 -16.24 1.97 8.23
CA LEU A 99 -17.36 2.89 8.51
C LEU A 99 -18.13 2.49 9.76
N ALA A 100 -18.30 1.19 10.02
CA ALA A 100 -18.89 0.71 11.27
C ALA A 100 -18.04 1.09 12.49
N VAL A 101 -16.71 1.02 12.37
CA VAL A 101 -15.78 1.52 13.41
C VAL A 101 -15.91 3.03 13.56
N LEU A 102 -15.95 3.79 12.46
CA LEU A 102 -16.13 5.25 12.49
C LEU A 102 -17.45 5.66 13.16
N ALA A 103 -18.54 4.93 12.93
CA ALA A 103 -19.82 5.17 13.56
C ALA A 103 -19.77 4.98 15.08
N ARG A 104 -18.96 4.01 15.56
CA ARG A 104 -18.74 3.75 16.99
C ARG A 104 -17.76 4.73 17.63
N GLN A 105 -16.72 5.14 16.89
CA GLN A 105 -15.69 6.04 17.36
C GLN A 105 -15.32 7.07 16.28
N ARG A 106 -15.80 8.29 16.46
CA ARG A 106 -15.45 9.42 15.60
C ARG A 106 -14.11 10.00 16.01
N ALA A 107 -13.08 9.69 15.25
CA ALA A 107 -11.75 10.25 15.41
C ALA A 107 -11.12 10.50 14.03
N LEU A 108 -10.10 11.35 13.98
CA LEU A 108 -9.44 11.69 12.71
C LEU A 108 -8.92 10.42 12.01
N PHE A 109 -8.27 9.51 12.73
CA PHE A 109 -7.76 8.28 12.14
C PHE A 109 -8.88 7.35 11.63
N THR A 110 -10.04 7.25 12.29
CA THR A 110 -11.14 6.40 11.79
C THR A 110 -11.78 6.97 10.52
N VAL A 111 -11.85 8.31 10.41
CA VAL A 111 -12.25 9.00 9.18
C VAL A 111 -11.23 8.73 8.06
N THR A 112 -9.95 8.96 8.32
CA THR A 112 -8.87 8.75 7.34
C THR A 112 -8.82 7.30 6.86
N LEU A 113 -8.96 6.33 7.77
CA LEU A 113 -8.99 4.91 7.44
C LEU A 113 -10.18 4.57 6.52
N SER A 114 -11.36 5.11 6.84
CA SER A 114 -12.56 4.91 6.03
C SER A 114 -12.41 5.51 4.63
N LEU A 115 -11.80 6.70 4.52
CA LEU A 115 -11.49 7.33 3.23
C LEU A 115 -10.50 6.48 2.41
N GLY A 116 -9.51 5.87 3.05
CA GLY A 116 -8.61 4.91 2.40
C GLY A 116 -9.36 3.72 1.82
N ALA A 117 -10.21 3.06 2.62
CA ALA A 117 -10.99 1.91 2.17
C ALA A 117 -11.97 2.28 1.04
N LEU A 118 -12.59 3.46 1.10
CA LEU A 118 -13.45 3.97 0.03
C LEU A 118 -12.64 4.26 -1.26
N ALA A 119 -11.41 4.77 -1.14
CA ALA A 119 -10.53 4.95 -2.29
C ALA A 119 -10.22 3.62 -2.97
N TRP A 120 -9.97 2.54 -2.21
CA TRP A 120 -9.77 1.21 -2.79
C TRP A 120 -11.01 0.74 -3.56
N ALA A 121 -12.20 0.91 -2.98
CA ALA A 121 -13.46 0.56 -3.63
C ALA A 121 -13.68 1.35 -4.93
N ALA A 122 -13.44 2.67 -4.92
CA ALA A 122 -13.55 3.50 -6.11
C ALA A 122 -12.59 3.05 -7.22
N GLY A 123 -11.33 2.75 -6.91
CA GLY A 123 -10.38 2.19 -7.87
C GLY A 123 -10.84 0.87 -8.47
N ASN A 124 -11.42 -0.02 -7.65
CA ASN A 124 -11.94 -1.31 -8.11
C ASN A 124 -13.22 -1.18 -8.95
N VAL A 125 -14.08 -0.19 -8.65
CA VAL A 125 -15.25 0.13 -9.50
C VAL A 125 -14.77 0.53 -10.89
N LEU A 126 -13.82 1.47 -10.98
CA LEU A 126 -13.28 1.93 -12.26
C LEU A 126 -12.71 0.76 -13.07
N TRP A 127 -11.90 -0.09 -12.42
CA TRP A 127 -11.31 -1.25 -13.10
C TRP A 127 -12.35 -2.29 -13.55
N LEU A 128 -13.36 -2.59 -12.72
CA LEU A 128 -14.43 -3.51 -13.08
C LEU A 128 -15.26 -2.98 -14.26
N LEU A 129 -15.46 -1.66 -14.36
CA LEU A 129 -16.14 -1.00 -15.47
C LEU A 129 -15.28 -0.91 -16.75
N GLY A 130 -14.09 -1.52 -16.75
CA GLY A 130 -13.23 -1.62 -17.94
C GLY A 130 -12.20 -0.51 -18.07
N ALA A 131 -12.05 0.38 -17.07
CA ALA A 131 -10.97 1.36 -17.09
C ALA A 131 -9.60 0.64 -17.02
N PRO A 132 -8.56 1.18 -17.68
CA PRO A 132 -7.21 0.65 -17.54
C PRO A 132 -6.75 0.64 -16.07
N ILE A 133 -5.91 -0.34 -15.71
CA ILE A 133 -5.31 -0.42 -14.35
C ILE A 133 -4.62 0.90 -13.97
N ALA A 134 -3.98 1.57 -14.94
CA ALA A 134 -3.34 2.87 -14.72
C ALA A 134 -4.29 3.94 -14.16
N THR A 135 -5.59 3.88 -14.48
CA THR A 135 -6.62 4.78 -13.93
C THR A 135 -7.00 4.42 -12.50
N ALA A 136 -6.92 3.14 -12.13
CA ALA A 136 -7.19 2.66 -10.76
C ALA A 136 -6.01 2.89 -9.80
N VAL A 137 -4.79 2.92 -10.31
CA VAL A 137 -3.55 3.03 -9.51
C VAL A 137 -3.52 4.26 -8.57
N PRO A 138 -3.88 5.49 -8.99
CA PRO A 138 -3.95 6.64 -8.08
C PRO A 138 -4.85 6.39 -6.85
N TRP A 139 -5.99 5.72 -7.06
CA TRP A 139 -6.93 5.35 -6.01
C TRP A 139 -6.35 4.30 -5.06
N TRP A 140 -5.63 3.32 -5.60
CA TRP A 140 -4.94 2.30 -4.81
C TRP A 140 -3.75 2.87 -4.01
N ILE A 141 -3.01 3.83 -4.57
CA ILE A 141 -2.00 4.59 -3.81
C ILE A 141 -2.68 5.34 -2.66
N GLY A 142 -3.79 6.02 -2.93
CA GLY A 142 -4.58 6.71 -1.92
C GLY A 142 -5.05 5.79 -0.80
N PHE A 143 -5.51 4.58 -1.13
CA PHE A 143 -5.87 3.55 -0.16
C PHE A 143 -4.73 3.25 0.81
N PHE A 144 -3.53 2.93 0.31
CA PHE A 144 -2.40 2.61 1.18
C PHE A 144 -1.94 3.80 2.01
N VAL A 145 -1.76 4.96 1.37
CA VAL A 145 -1.23 6.14 2.06
C VAL A 145 -2.17 6.61 3.15
N LEU A 146 -3.49 6.64 2.90
CA LEU A 146 -4.47 7.02 3.92
C LEU A 146 -4.60 5.95 5.02
N THR A 147 -4.57 4.66 4.68
CA THR A 147 -4.62 3.57 5.67
C THR A 147 -3.42 3.62 6.60
N ILE A 148 -2.21 3.69 6.04
CA ILE A 148 -0.97 3.81 6.81
C ILE A 148 -0.98 5.09 7.65
N ALA A 149 -1.33 6.24 7.06
CA ALA A 149 -1.40 7.50 7.80
C ALA A 149 -2.40 7.46 8.96
N ALA A 150 -3.54 6.79 8.77
CA ALA A 150 -4.53 6.58 9.82
C ALA A 150 -3.96 5.73 10.97
N GLU A 151 -3.34 4.60 10.68
CA GLU A 151 -2.68 3.75 11.69
C GLU A 151 -1.61 4.53 12.46
N ARG A 152 -0.84 5.37 11.76
CA ARG A 152 0.14 6.26 12.42
C ARG A 152 -0.51 7.28 13.33
N LEU A 153 -1.61 7.90 12.91
CA LEU A 153 -2.38 8.80 13.76
C LEU A 153 -2.96 8.10 14.99
N GLU A 154 -3.38 6.84 14.86
CA GLU A 154 -3.87 6.03 15.96
C GLU A 154 -2.77 5.75 17.00
N LEU A 155 -1.58 5.34 16.55
CA LEU A 155 -0.44 5.04 17.42
C LEU A 155 0.14 6.29 18.09
N ASN A 156 0.06 7.46 17.43
CA ASN A 156 0.45 8.73 18.00
C ASN A 156 -0.54 9.25 19.07
N ARG A 157 -1.57 8.50 19.47
CA ARG A 157 -2.44 8.85 20.61
C ARG A 157 -1.69 9.09 21.91
N LEU A 158 -0.57 8.38 22.10
CA LEU A 158 0.30 8.55 23.27
C LEU A 158 1.06 9.89 23.25
N LEU A 159 1.17 10.52 22.08
CA LEU A 159 1.81 11.81 21.90
C LEU A 159 1.11 12.61 20.78
N PRO A 160 -0.09 13.14 21.06
CA PRO A 160 -0.97 13.66 20.01
C PRO A 160 -0.34 14.85 19.28
N PRO A 161 -0.47 14.93 17.94
CA PRO A 161 -0.02 16.08 17.18
C PRO A 161 -0.71 17.37 17.62
N LYS A 162 0.01 18.49 17.51
CA LYS A 162 -0.53 19.83 17.79
C LYS A 162 -1.75 20.11 16.89
N PRO A 163 -2.72 20.97 17.30
CA PRO A 163 -3.90 21.28 16.49
C PRO A 163 -3.58 21.73 15.05
N ARG A 164 -2.54 22.57 14.88
CA ARG A 164 -2.06 22.99 13.54
C ARG A 164 -1.58 21.82 12.68
N ALA A 165 -0.89 20.85 13.27
CA ALA A 165 -0.43 19.66 12.55
C ALA A 165 -1.61 18.79 12.12
N LYS A 166 -2.67 18.67 12.94
CA LYS A 166 -3.90 17.99 12.56
C LYS A 166 -4.64 18.69 11.41
N ALA A 167 -4.74 20.02 11.45
CA ALA A 167 -5.35 20.79 10.36
C ALA A 167 -4.56 20.63 9.05
N LEU A 168 -3.22 20.71 9.12
CA LEU A 168 -2.36 20.47 7.97
C LEU A 168 -2.51 19.04 7.41
N PHE A 169 -2.62 18.04 8.29
CA PHE A 169 -2.89 16.67 7.88
C PHE A 169 -4.19 16.55 7.08
N VAL A 170 -5.28 17.16 7.58
CA VAL A 170 -6.58 17.17 6.89
C VAL A 170 -6.46 17.84 5.52
N ALA A 171 -5.75 18.97 5.43
CA ALA A 171 -5.51 19.67 4.17
C ALA A 171 -4.72 18.81 3.18
N ILE A 172 -3.68 18.11 3.62
CA ILE A 172 -2.89 17.20 2.77
C ILE A 172 -3.74 16.01 2.31
N ALA A 173 -4.53 15.40 3.20
CA ALA A 173 -5.41 14.29 2.86
C ALA A 173 -6.50 14.72 1.86
N ALA A 174 -7.06 15.92 2.02
CA ALA A 174 -8.00 16.50 1.07
C ALA A 174 -7.34 16.76 -0.28
N LEU A 175 -6.12 17.34 -0.31
CA LEU A 175 -5.36 17.57 -1.53
C LEU A 175 -5.04 16.26 -2.27
N LEU A 176 -4.72 15.21 -1.53
CA LEU A 176 -4.49 13.86 -2.07
C LEU A 176 -5.75 13.34 -2.76
N LEU A 177 -6.92 13.41 -2.10
CA LEU A 177 -8.20 12.97 -2.68
C LEU A 177 -8.62 13.83 -3.88
N LEU A 178 -8.36 15.14 -3.82
CA LEU A 178 -8.60 16.06 -4.94
C LEU A 178 -7.71 15.71 -6.14
N GLY A 179 -6.42 15.42 -5.93
CA GLY A 179 -5.52 14.99 -7.00
C GLY A 179 -5.97 13.68 -7.65
N ILE A 180 -6.35 12.69 -6.83
CA ILE A 180 -6.90 11.42 -7.31
C ILE A 180 -8.18 11.65 -8.13
N GLY A 181 -9.15 12.40 -7.60
CA GLY A 181 -10.40 12.69 -8.32
C GLY A 181 -10.17 13.49 -9.61
N ALA A 182 -9.34 14.52 -9.55
CA ALA A 182 -8.98 15.35 -10.70
C ALA A 182 -8.28 14.54 -11.80
N SER A 183 -7.56 13.47 -11.46
CA SER A 183 -6.90 12.60 -12.45
C SER A 183 -7.87 11.88 -13.40
N LEU A 184 -9.16 11.81 -13.05
CA LEU A 184 -10.18 11.28 -13.96
C LEU A 184 -10.51 12.22 -15.12
N ALA A 185 -10.51 13.54 -14.89
CA ALA A 185 -10.80 14.56 -15.90
C ALA A 185 -9.52 15.12 -16.54
N TRP A 186 -8.47 15.28 -15.75
CA TRP A 186 -7.17 15.81 -16.15
C TRP A 186 -6.05 14.88 -15.66
N PRO A 187 -5.76 13.77 -16.37
CA PRO A 187 -4.85 12.72 -15.89
C PRO A 187 -3.48 13.23 -15.43
N GLN A 188 -2.83 14.06 -16.23
CA GLN A 188 -1.49 14.59 -15.91
C GLN A 188 -1.55 15.56 -14.72
N ALA A 189 -2.40 16.60 -14.80
CA ALA A 189 -2.49 17.61 -13.76
C ALA A 189 -2.95 17.02 -12.41
N GLY A 190 -3.96 16.14 -12.41
CA GLY A 190 -4.44 15.47 -11.21
C GLY A 190 -3.37 14.59 -10.56
N VAL A 191 -2.60 13.84 -11.37
CA VAL A 191 -1.50 13.03 -10.85
C VAL A 191 -0.35 13.89 -10.30
N LEU A 192 -0.05 15.06 -10.87
CA LEU A 192 0.93 15.98 -10.30
C LEU A 192 0.47 16.59 -8.97
N VAL A 193 -0.83 16.88 -8.84
CA VAL A 193 -1.43 17.28 -7.55
C VAL A 193 -1.33 16.15 -6.53
N LEU A 194 -1.60 14.90 -6.94
CA LEU A 194 -1.37 13.72 -6.12
C LEU A 194 0.10 13.63 -5.68
N ALA A 195 1.06 13.78 -6.59
CA ALA A 195 2.49 13.75 -6.28
C ALA A 195 2.88 14.79 -5.23
N ALA A 196 2.39 16.04 -5.38
CA ALA A 196 2.61 17.09 -4.37
C ALA A 196 2.02 16.71 -3.01
N ALA A 197 0.82 16.13 -2.99
CA ALA A 197 0.18 15.67 -1.75
C ALA A 197 0.93 14.48 -1.10
N LEU A 198 1.46 13.55 -1.89
CA LEU A 198 2.28 12.43 -1.42
C LEU A 198 3.58 12.92 -0.79
N ALA A 199 4.28 13.87 -1.44
CA ALA A 199 5.48 14.49 -0.90
C ALA A 199 5.17 15.24 0.42
N ALA A 200 4.08 16.01 0.46
CA ALA A 200 3.65 16.69 1.66
C ALA A 200 3.28 15.71 2.79
N MET A 201 2.62 14.60 2.47
CA MET A 201 2.29 13.54 3.43
C MET A 201 3.55 12.88 3.99
N ALA A 202 4.52 12.55 3.15
CA ALA A 202 5.80 11.97 3.56
C ALA A 202 6.53 12.89 4.56
N VAL A 203 6.63 14.18 4.23
CA VAL A 203 7.26 15.19 5.11
C VAL A 203 6.46 15.36 6.40
N TRP A 204 5.13 15.42 6.32
CA TRP A 204 4.28 15.55 7.49
C TRP A 204 4.48 14.37 8.46
N LEU A 205 4.49 13.13 7.94
CA LEU A 205 4.72 11.93 8.72
C LEU A 205 6.11 11.94 9.36
N ALA A 206 7.16 12.26 8.60
CA ALA A 206 8.53 12.32 9.13
C ALA A 206 8.69 13.31 10.30
N ILE A 207 7.97 14.43 10.27
CA ILE A 207 8.04 15.47 11.31
C ILE A 207 7.17 15.13 12.53
N ASN A 208 5.95 14.62 12.29
CA ASN A 208 4.93 14.49 13.33
C ASN A 208 4.83 13.11 13.94
N ASP A 209 5.37 12.06 13.30
CA ASP A 209 5.34 10.70 13.83
C ASP A 209 6.29 10.53 15.03
N ILE A 210 5.90 9.66 15.96
CA ILE A 210 6.74 9.24 17.10
C ILE A 210 7.98 8.45 16.67
N ALA A 211 8.01 7.90 15.44
CA ALA A 211 9.14 7.20 14.83
C ALA A 211 10.45 7.98 14.95
N ARG A 212 10.42 9.31 14.73
CA ARG A 212 11.62 10.17 14.84
C ARG A 212 12.24 10.20 16.25
N ARG A 213 11.46 9.84 17.27
CA ARG A 213 11.90 9.76 18.68
C ARG A 213 12.31 8.34 19.01
N THR A 214 11.48 7.36 18.66
CA THR A 214 11.72 5.94 18.96
C THR A 214 12.91 5.35 18.21
N VAL A 215 13.30 5.93 17.07
CA VAL A 215 14.54 5.56 16.34
C VAL A 215 15.80 5.73 17.20
N LYS A 216 15.79 6.65 18.18
CA LYS A 216 16.91 6.86 19.12
C LYS A 216 16.97 5.81 20.23
N GLY A 217 15.93 4.97 20.35
CA GLY A 217 15.82 3.91 21.34
C GLY A 217 16.61 2.66 21.00
N ARG A 218 16.17 1.51 21.51
CA ARG A 218 16.76 0.18 21.27
C ARG A 218 15.65 -0.87 21.12
N GLY A 219 16.00 -2.05 20.59
CA GLY A 219 15.07 -3.16 20.44
C GLY A 219 14.00 -2.95 19.37
N LEU A 220 12.84 -3.58 19.57
CA LEU A 220 11.72 -3.55 18.62
C LEU A 220 11.25 -2.12 18.27
N PRO A 221 11.05 -1.19 19.23
CA PRO A 221 10.60 0.16 18.88
C PRO A 221 11.53 0.89 17.91
N ARG A 222 12.85 0.68 18.02
CA ARG A 222 13.82 1.25 17.09
C ARG A 222 13.72 0.60 15.71
N TYR A 223 13.57 -0.72 15.63
CA TYR A 223 13.39 -1.41 14.35
C TYR A 223 12.14 -0.93 13.61
N VAL A 224 11.01 -0.84 14.32
CA VAL A 224 9.78 -0.27 13.76
C VAL A 224 10.04 1.14 13.26
N ALA A 225 10.67 2.00 14.06
CA ALA A 225 10.97 3.37 13.68
C ALA A 225 11.87 3.47 12.43
N VAL A 226 12.91 2.65 12.30
CA VAL A 226 13.76 2.61 11.10
C VAL A 226 12.93 2.24 9.88
N SER A 227 12.08 1.21 9.98
CA SER A 227 11.21 0.76 8.89
C SER A 227 10.21 1.84 8.45
N LEU A 228 9.64 2.58 9.41
CA LEU A 228 8.72 3.68 9.11
C LEU A 228 9.44 4.85 8.42
N LEU A 229 10.58 5.29 8.97
CA LEU A 229 11.31 6.44 8.45
C LEU A 229 11.89 6.17 7.07
N SER A 230 12.39 4.96 6.82
CA SER A 230 12.84 4.56 5.48
C SER A 230 11.66 4.49 4.51
N GLY A 231 10.51 3.99 4.96
CA GLY A 231 9.27 4.03 4.19
C GLY A 231 8.87 5.46 3.79
N TYR A 232 8.94 6.43 4.70
CA TYR A 232 8.62 7.83 4.37
C TYR A 232 9.60 8.43 3.35
N ALA A 233 10.88 8.06 3.41
CA ALA A 233 11.85 8.46 2.41
C ALA A 233 11.49 7.90 1.03
N TRP A 234 11.04 6.64 0.95
CA TRP A 234 10.56 6.04 -0.29
C TRP A 234 9.26 6.63 -0.81
N LEU A 235 8.33 7.02 0.07
CA LEU A 235 7.12 7.76 -0.33
C LEU A 235 7.48 9.09 -0.99
N LEU A 236 8.44 9.82 -0.40
CA LEU A 236 8.94 11.06 -0.99
C LEU A 236 9.65 10.81 -2.32
N ALA A 237 10.52 9.81 -2.40
CA ALA A 237 11.22 9.44 -3.64
C ALA A 237 10.24 9.07 -4.76
N GLY A 238 9.19 8.30 -4.44
CA GLY A 238 8.13 7.96 -5.38
C GLY A 238 7.34 9.19 -5.85
N ALA A 239 6.99 10.10 -4.94
CA ALA A 239 6.34 11.36 -5.28
C ALA A 239 7.19 12.23 -6.23
N LEU A 240 8.50 12.32 -5.95
CA LEU A 240 9.44 13.04 -6.81
C LEU A 240 9.61 12.36 -8.18
N ALA A 241 9.61 11.02 -8.22
CA ALA A 241 9.66 10.27 -9.47
C ALA A 241 8.42 10.53 -10.35
N ILE A 242 7.22 10.59 -9.76
CA ILE A 242 5.99 10.96 -10.50
C ILE A 242 6.12 12.38 -11.07
N ALA A 243 6.60 13.33 -10.27
CA ALA A 243 6.77 14.71 -10.70
C ALA A 243 7.82 14.84 -11.83
N ALA A 244 8.95 14.15 -11.71
CA ALA A 244 10.01 14.13 -12.71
C ALA A 244 9.56 13.48 -14.03
N ALA A 245 8.69 12.47 -13.96
CA ALA A 245 8.09 11.83 -15.12
C ALA A 245 6.96 12.66 -15.78
N GLY A 246 6.54 13.78 -15.15
CA GLY A 246 5.41 14.59 -15.62
C GLY A 246 4.05 13.93 -15.40
N GLY A 247 3.96 12.88 -14.58
CA GLY A 247 2.74 12.13 -14.31
C GLY A 247 2.95 10.62 -14.24
N LEU A 248 1.86 9.86 -14.33
CA LEU A 248 1.88 8.39 -14.38
C LEU A 248 1.43 7.95 -15.78
N ALA A 249 2.40 7.61 -16.64
CA ALA A 249 2.15 7.21 -18.03
C ALA A 249 1.47 5.84 -18.20
N GLY A 250 1.28 5.07 -17.10
CA GLY A 250 0.65 3.75 -17.11
C GLY A 250 1.57 2.59 -17.49
N ALA A 251 2.77 2.88 -18.02
CA ALA A 251 3.82 1.91 -18.33
C ALA A 251 5.19 2.60 -18.41
N GLY A 252 6.25 1.79 -18.39
CA GLY A 252 7.63 2.21 -18.63
C GLY A 252 8.47 2.36 -17.35
N PRO A 253 9.80 2.58 -17.51
CA PRO A 253 10.74 2.53 -16.38
C PRO A 253 10.42 3.54 -15.28
N LEU A 254 10.16 4.82 -15.62
CA LEU A 254 9.86 5.83 -14.60
C LEU A 254 8.53 5.59 -13.88
N TYR A 255 7.54 5.03 -14.59
CA TYR A 255 6.28 4.60 -13.99
C TYR A 255 6.53 3.46 -12.99
N ASP A 256 7.29 2.45 -13.39
CA ASP A 256 7.66 1.34 -12.51
C ASP A 256 8.50 1.83 -11.32
N ALA A 257 9.46 2.73 -11.51
CA ALA A 257 10.26 3.32 -10.44
C ALA A 257 9.40 4.02 -9.39
N ALA A 258 8.46 4.85 -9.83
CA ALA A 258 7.53 5.56 -8.97
C ALA A 258 6.65 4.58 -8.18
N LEU A 259 6.06 3.59 -8.85
CA LEU A 259 5.18 2.62 -8.21
C LEU A 259 5.93 1.71 -7.25
N HIS A 260 7.12 1.23 -7.59
CA HIS A 260 7.89 0.39 -6.68
C HIS A 260 8.44 1.21 -5.51
N ALA A 261 8.83 2.47 -5.69
CA ALA A 261 9.17 3.33 -4.56
C ALA A 261 8.00 3.45 -3.56
N ILE A 262 6.76 3.63 -4.04
CA ILE A 262 5.59 3.77 -3.16
C ILE A 262 5.12 2.40 -2.64
N LEU A 263 4.77 1.48 -3.51
CA LEU A 263 4.11 0.22 -3.16
C LEU A 263 5.06 -0.85 -2.61
N LEU A 264 6.35 -0.80 -2.96
CA LEU A 264 7.37 -1.68 -2.39
C LEU A 264 8.15 -0.93 -1.30
N GLY A 265 8.77 0.20 -1.62
CA GLY A 265 9.60 0.96 -0.69
C GLY A 265 8.83 1.48 0.53
N PHE A 266 7.73 2.21 0.33
CA PHE A 266 6.92 2.72 1.43
C PHE A 266 6.07 1.61 2.07
N VAL A 267 5.20 0.93 1.31
CA VAL A 267 4.23 0.00 1.90
C VAL A 267 4.88 -1.26 2.49
N PHE A 268 5.86 -1.92 1.86
CA PHE A 268 6.50 -3.08 2.51
C PHE A 268 7.38 -2.71 3.71
N SER A 269 7.99 -1.52 3.73
CA SER A 269 8.69 -1.08 4.94
C SER A 269 7.72 -0.92 6.12
N MET A 270 6.49 -0.47 5.85
CA MET A 270 5.42 -0.47 6.85
C MET A 270 5.04 -1.88 7.32
N VAL A 271 4.93 -2.84 6.37
CA VAL A 271 4.68 -4.26 6.69
C VAL A 271 5.77 -4.81 7.59
N PHE A 272 7.05 -4.62 7.25
CA PHE A 272 8.16 -5.10 8.08
C PHE A 272 8.16 -4.46 9.46
N GLY A 273 7.90 -3.16 9.55
CA GLY A 273 7.79 -2.47 10.84
C GLY A 273 6.67 -3.02 11.73
N HIS A 274 5.54 -3.41 11.16
CA HIS A 274 4.38 -3.85 11.95
C HIS A 274 4.22 -5.37 12.04
N ALA A 275 4.88 -6.18 11.20
CA ALA A 275 4.73 -7.63 11.19
C ALA A 275 5.00 -8.27 12.57
N PRO A 276 6.05 -7.86 13.34
CA PRO A 276 6.28 -8.39 14.68
C PRO A 276 5.17 -8.06 15.70
N ILE A 277 4.28 -7.11 15.38
CA ILE A 277 3.17 -6.68 16.23
C ILE A 277 1.85 -7.30 15.74
N ILE A 278 1.59 -7.26 14.44
CA ILE A 278 0.31 -7.70 13.84
C ILE A 278 0.23 -9.23 13.74
N PHE A 279 1.29 -9.91 13.31
CA PHE A 279 1.25 -11.36 13.10
C PHE A 279 0.94 -12.11 14.41
N PRO A 280 1.49 -11.73 15.58
CA PRO A 280 1.05 -12.32 16.84
C PRO A 280 -0.45 -12.19 17.12
N ALA A 281 -1.04 -11.04 16.82
CA ALA A 281 -2.46 -10.80 17.05
C ALA A 281 -3.35 -11.65 16.12
N VAL A 282 -2.93 -11.85 14.86
CA VAL A 282 -3.71 -12.59 13.86
C VAL A 282 -3.49 -14.10 13.94
N LEU A 283 -2.23 -14.52 14.11
CA LEU A 283 -1.83 -15.93 14.09
C LEU A 283 -1.80 -16.57 15.49
N ARG A 284 -1.90 -15.77 16.55
CA ARG A 284 -1.79 -16.21 17.96
C ARG A 284 -0.45 -16.91 18.25
N ILE A 285 0.63 -16.42 17.64
CA ILE A 285 2.02 -16.88 17.86
C ILE A 285 2.86 -15.75 18.47
N SER A 286 3.96 -16.05 19.14
CA SER A 286 4.92 -15.02 19.55
C SER A 286 6.01 -14.84 18.48
N ILE A 287 6.33 -13.58 18.16
CA ILE A 287 7.47 -13.23 17.31
C ILE A 287 8.44 -12.41 18.15
N PRO A 288 9.46 -13.03 18.78
CA PRO A 288 10.43 -12.29 19.56
C PRO A 288 11.28 -11.41 18.65
N TYR A 289 11.61 -10.21 19.14
CA TYR A 289 12.53 -9.33 18.43
C TYR A 289 13.93 -9.94 18.37
N THR A 290 14.51 -9.97 17.16
CA THR A 290 15.92 -10.27 16.93
C THR A 290 16.51 -9.25 15.95
N ALA A 291 17.82 -9.02 16.01
CA ALA A 291 18.48 -8.11 15.08
C ALA A 291 18.42 -8.60 13.62
N TRP A 292 18.15 -9.88 13.39
CA TRP A 292 17.92 -10.45 12.06
C TRP A 292 16.74 -9.83 11.32
N LEU A 293 15.79 -9.20 12.01
CA LEU A 293 14.69 -8.47 11.37
C LEU A 293 15.16 -7.30 10.48
N TYR A 294 16.38 -6.78 10.69
CA TYR A 294 16.97 -5.78 9.81
C TYR A 294 17.44 -6.36 8.47
N ALA A 295 17.74 -7.66 8.38
CA ALA A 295 18.23 -8.28 7.15
C ALA A 295 17.20 -8.20 5.99
N PRO A 296 15.93 -8.62 6.14
CA PRO A 296 14.94 -8.48 5.06
C PRO A 296 14.65 -7.01 4.72
N LEU A 297 14.69 -6.10 5.71
CA LEU A 297 14.52 -4.67 5.48
C LEU A 297 15.69 -4.08 4.67
N ALA A 298 16.93 -4.42 5.02
CA ALA A 298 18.12 -3.99 4.29
C ALA A 298 18.12 -4.56 2.86
N LEU A 299 17.76 -5.83 2.69
CA LEU A 299 17.64 -6.47 1.38
C LEU A 299 16.63 -5.72 0.51
N LEU A 300 15.43 -5.44 1.03
CA LEU A 300 14.40 -4.64 0.35
C LEU A 300 14.95 -3.29 -0.14
N HIS A 301 15.68 -2.57 0.72
CA HIS A 301 16.21 -1.26 0.35
C HIS A 301 17.33 -1.34 -0.68
N VAL A 302 18.22 -2.32 -0.58
CA VAL A 302 19.31 -2.52 -1.54
C VAL A 302 18.76 -2.91 -2.90
N THR A 303 17.87 -3.90 -2.98
CA THR A 303 17.29 -4.34 -4.25
C THR A 303 16.45 -3.24 -4.88
N LEU A 304 15.62 -2.54 -4.09
CA LEU A 304 14.83 -1.42 -4.59
C LEU A 304 15.70 -0.24 -5.06
N ALA A 305 16.80 0.07 -4.39
CA ALA A 305 17.72 1.12 -4.84
C ALA A 305 18.39 0.75 -6.17
N LEU A 306 18.81 -0.51 -6.35
CA LEU A 306 19.34 -1.02 -7.62
C LEU A 306 18.28 -0.94 -8.72
N ARG A 307 17.05 -1.37 -8.42
CA ARG A 307 15.93 -1.29 -9.36
C ARG A 307 15.65 0.16 -9.77
N TRP A 308 15.52 1.05 -8.80
CA TRP A 308 15.22 2.46 -9.02
C TRP A 308 16.33 3.14 -9.85
N ALA A 309 17.59 2.84 -9.56
CA ALA A 309 18.72 3.30 -10.38
C ALA A 309 18.69 2.72 -11.81
N GLY A 310 18.32 1.45 -11.98
CA GLY A 310 18.12 0.82 -13.29
C GLY A 310 17.00 1.47 -14.09
N ASP A 311 15.87 1.76 -13.45
CA ASP A 311 14.71 2.38 -14.09
C ASP A 311 14.99 3.83 -14.54
N PHE A 312 15.67 4.63 -13.70
CA PHE A 312 16.09 6.00 -14.05
C PHE A 312 17.25 6.03 -15.05
N GLY A 313 18.19 5.10 -14.93
CA GLY A 313 19.36 4.97 -15.82
C GLY A 313 19.07 4.24 -17.12
N ALA A 314 17.81 3.84 -17.36
CA ALA A 314 17.40 3.01 -18.50
C ALA A 314 18.29 1.76 -18.69
N SER A 315 18.66 1.10 -17.59
CA SER A 315 19.49 -0.11 -17.55
C SER A 315 18.66 -1.33 -17.15
N PRO A 316 18.20 -2.15 -18.11
CA PRO A 316 17.41 -3.35 -17.83
C PRO A 316 18.13 -4.35 -16.92
N ALA A 317 19.46 -4.48 -17.06
CA ALA A 317 20.26 -5.39 -16.25
C ALA A 317 20.26 -4.99 -14.77
N LEU A 318 20.37 -3.69 -14.47
CA LEU A 318 20.28 -3.19 -13.10
C LEU A 318 18.85 -3.33 -12.55
N ALA A 319 17.84 -3.07 -13.37
CA ALA A 319 16.44 -3.26 -13.00
C ALA A 319 16.12 -4.73 -12.66
N GLN A 320 16.68 -5.67 -13.43
CA GLN A 320 16.55 -7.12 -13.19
C GLN A 320 17.33 -7.57 -11.95
N ALA A 321 18.54 -7.04 -11.71
CA ALA A 321 19.31 -7.38 -10.52
C ALA A 321 18.66 -6.88 -9.22
N GLY A 322 17.86 -5.81 -9.31
CA GLY A 322 17.09 -5.26 -8.18
C GLY A 322 15.68 -5.82 -8.02
N ALA A 323 15.27 -6.80 -8.83
CA ALA A 323 13.93 -7.41 -8.81
C ALA A 323 13.87 -8.63 -7.88
#